data_AF-A0A6P3UUP8-F1
#
_entry.id   AF-A0A6P3UUP8-F1
#
_cell.length_a   1.000
_cell.length_b   1.000
_cell.length_c   1.000
_cell.angle_alpha   90.00
_cell.angle_beta   90.00
_cell.angle_gamma   90.00
#
_symmetry.space_group_name_H-M   'P 1'
#
loop_
_entity.id
_entity.type
_entity.pdbx_description
1 polymer ?
#
loop_
_entity_poly.entity_id
_entity_poly.type
_entity_poly.pdbx_seq_one_letter_code
_entity_poly.pdbx_strand_id
1 'polypeptide(L)'
;MSNSELCHRTPEHIFLIKIRFKLTLPKYQNDENLKTELLDIIKRGNMTRYYEDVCKAFDWKIDENLLDAMKHENELTWKELESSDNLTLEDTEKRNWREKFEFFCETGNLDRATDIANSVVNDETNSSSIKVEAAFGLFRIAHIKNNIRSMGQIITKITNLMEGSHASGSNWCCRNKLKVYEAVYYLATRNFPRAACLLLDCIPTFESYELLPFKEVVEYTTLSGIISLSRSEIDSRFNNNGLLQQALLTEAPKYRAFFYSLYDCHYKEFFENLAWIECELRANPLLHFHYRYYVREMRLRAYCQLLQAYRTINLSRMATEFGVTEEYIEQEVAHFIANGKLHCKIDKVAGMIVTISAAGCNRGQAPDVSCDRGLIYQNIIKRGDFNEIMAKRILTKYPRSIYKGTKEIKQPFNYLLVLDFECTCKKYEKIDPQEIIEFPCAAVSTTSWEVENVFHEYIKPKYHPQLTPFCTELTGIIQDLVDNQPYFPEVFGTFCNWLEEHKYFKDGNDSAFVTCGDWDLKFMLPSQCELENISLPKQFMKWINLKGSFCDAVDHYPRNLTDMLLHLKLPLIGKLHSGMSDVENMVQIIQALQSRHNVQFKINNVHHDALREYVMNK
;
A
#
# COMPACT_ATOMS: atom_id res chain seq x y z
N MET A 1 19.95 -1.95 40.28
CA MET A 1 18.78 -2.87 40.33
C MET A 1 19.15 -4.12 39.55
N SER A 2 18.70 -5.31 39.94
CA SER A 2 19.07 -6.54 39.21
C SER A 2 18.48 -6.53 37.80
N ASN A 3 19.23 -7.05 36.82
CA ASN A 3 18.85 -7.07 35.38
C ASN A 3 17.48 -7.72 35.07
N SER A 4 16.88 -8.46 36.02
CA SER A 4 15.54 -9.04 35.88
C SER A 4 14.40 -8.08 36.23
N GLU A 5 14.63 -7.06 37.05
CA GLU A 5 13.58 -6.12 37.47
C GLU A 5 13.33 -5.00 36.46
N LEU A 6 14.34 -4.61 35.65
CA LEU A 6 14.19 -3.63 34.58
C LEU A 6 13.30 -4.14 33.41
N CYS A 7 13.21 -5.45 33.19
CA CYS A 7 12.40 -6.03 32.11
C CYS A 7 10.89 -5.95 32.33
N HIS A 8 10.42 -5.68 33.56
CA HIS A 8 9.00 -5.71 33.90
C HIS A 8 8.40 -4.33 34.19
N ARG A 9 9.20 -3.27 34.17
CA ARG A 9 8.73 -1.90 34.41
C ARG A 9 8.92 -1.06 33.16
N THR A 10 7.85 -0.36 32.79
CA THR A 10 7.87 0.60 31.69
C THR A 10 8.83 1.74 32.02
N PRO A 11 9.78 2.06 31.13
CA PRO A 11 10.71 3.16 31.35
C PRO A 11 10.00 4.49 31.58
N GLU A 12 10.49 5.29 32.53
CA GLU A 12 9.85 6.55 32.92
C GLU A 12 9.78 7.57 31.76
N HIS A 13 10.77 7.53 30.86
CA HIS A 13 10.82 8.39 29.68
C HIS A 13 9.66 8.15 28.69
N ILE A 14 9.02 6.98 28.68
CA ILE A 14 7.86 6.70 27.82
C ILE A 14 6.60 7.36 28.36
N PHE A 15 6.43 7.37 29.69
CA PHE A 15 5.32 8.09 30.33
C PHE A 15 5.43 9.60 30.10
N LEU A 16 6.65 10.15 30.12
CA LEU A 16 6.90 11.57 29.83
C LEU A 16 6.36 11.99 28.45
N ILE A 17 6.47 11.15 27.42
CA ILE A 17 5.96 11.47 26.07
C ILE A 17 4.47 11.81 26.12
N LYS A 18 3.69 11.02 26.87
CA LYS A 18 2.25 11.19 26.98
C LYS A 18 1.87 12.45 27.74
N ILE A 19 2.52 12.71 28.87
CA ILE A 19 2.25 13.89 29.67
C ILE A 19 2.68 15.15 28.91
N ARG A 20 3.87 15.12 28.29
CA ARG A 20 4.37 16.18 27.40
C ARG A 20 3.38 16.48 26.28
N PHE A 21 2.87 15.45 25.61
CA PHE A 21 1.88 15.64 24.55
C PHE A 21 0.54 16.15 25.06
N LYS A 22 0.07 15.72 26.24
CA LYS A 22 -1.15 16.27 26.84
C LYS A 22 -1.02 17.76 27.08
N LEU A 23 0.13 18.21 27.60
CA LEU A 23 0.40 19.63 27.87
C LEU A 23 0.48 20.50 26.61
N THR A 24 0.78 19.94 25.43
CA THR A 24 0.73 20.71 24.17
C THR A 24 -0.70 20.97 23.70
N LEU A 25 -1.70 20.26 24.24
CA LEU A 25 -3.10 20.47 23.88
C LEU A 25 -3.66 21.71 24.60
N PRO A 26 -4.42 22.57 23.90
CA PRO A 26 -4.92 23.83 24.46
C PRO A 26 -5.82 23.65 25.68
N LYS A 27 -6.45 22.47 25.82
CA LYS A 27 -7.32 22.13 26.97
C LYS A 27 -6.53 21.94 28.27
N TYR A 28 -5.28 21.49 28.19
CA TYR A 28 -4.47 21.06 29.35
C TYR A 28 -3.23 21.93 29.56
N GLN A 29 -3.03 22.98 28.75
CA GLN A 29 -1.85 23.82 28.77
C GLN A 29 -1.58 24.51 30.12
N ASN A 30 -2.63 24.78 30.90
CA ASN A 30 -2.56 25.44 32.21
C ASN A 30 -2.80 24.50 33.39
N ASP A 31 -2.75 23.18 33.18
CA ASP A 31 -2.99 22.21 34.26
C ASP A 31 -1.72 22.05 35.11
N GLU A 32 -1.69 22.71 36.27
CA GLU A 32 -0.54 22.66 37.18
C GLU A 32 -0.29 21.25 37.74
N ASN A 33 -1.30 20.38 37.84
CA ASN A 33 -1.11 19.01 38.34
C ASN A 33 -0.27 18.18 37.36
N LEU A 34 -0.55 18.29 36.05
CA LEU A 34 0.21 17.60 35.01
C LEU A 34 1.63 18.12 34.92
N LYS A 35 1.83 19.42 35.15
CA LYS A 35 3.14 20.04 35.23
C LYS A 35 3.95 19.55 36.43
N THR A 36 3.34 19.47 37.62
CA THR A 36 4.02 18.92 38.80
C THR A 36 4.38 17.45 38.59
N GLU A 37 3.47 16.65 38.02
CA GLU A 37 3.72 15.23 37.73
C GLU A 37 4.89 15.06 36.75
N LEU A 38 4.93 15.86 35.68
CA LEU A 38 6.02 15.86 34.70
C LEU A 38 7.37 16.20 35.36
N LEU A 39 7.41 17.25 36.18
CA LEU A 39 8.62 17.69 36.88
C LEU A 39 9.09 16.66 37.91
N ASP A 40 8.18 15.99 38.61
CA ASP A 40 8.51 14.95 39.58
C ASP A 40 9.08 13.69 38.92
N ILE A 41 8.63 13.34 37.71
CA ILE A 41 9.24 12.26 36.93
C ILE A 41 10.65 12.67 36.48
N ILE A 42 10.81 13.90 35.96
CA ILE A 42 12.11 14.42 35.52
C ILE A 42 13.14 14.43 36.66
N LYS A 43 12.73 14.85 37.87
CA LYS A 43 13.58 14.86 39.06
C LYS A 43 13.97 13.46 39.53
N ARG A 44 13.04 12.49 39.47
CA ARG A 44 13.32 11.09 39.85
C ARG A 44 14.33 10.41 38.94
N GLY A 45 14.26 10.67 37.64
CA GLY A 45 15.14 10.08 36.63
C GLY A 45 16.37 10.91 36.27
N ASN A 46 16.67 11.99 37.01
CA ASN A 46 17.78 12.92 36.70
C ASN A 46 17.85 13.35 35.23
N MET A 47 16.68 13.60 34.63
CA MET A 47 16.51 13.79 33.19
C MET A 47 16.84 15.21 32.72
N THR A 48 18.14 15.50 32.57
CA THR A 48 18.64 16.86 32.27
C THR A 48 18.18 17.39 30.92
N ARG A 49 18.31 16.61 29.84
CA ARG A 49 18.00 17.11 28.49
C ARG A 49 16.50 17.26 28.25
N TYR A 50 15.70 16.33 28.77
CA TYR A 50 14.26 16.46 28.75
C TYR A 50 13.78 17.70 29.52
N TYR A 51 14.40 18.03 30.66
CA TYR A 51 14.09 19.26 31.40
C TYR A 51 14.35 20.51 30.58
N GLU A 52 15.53 20.62 29.95
CA GLU A 52 15.87 21.74 29.06
C GLU A 52 14.88 21.85 27.89
N ASP A 53 14.54 20.73 27.23
CA ASP A 53 13.65 20.71 26.08
C ASP A 53 12.20 21.06 26.44
N VAL A 54 11.71 20.59 27.60
CA VAL A 54 10.36 20.90 28.11
C VAL A 54 10.28 22.37 28.51
N CYS A 55 11.27 22.88 29.24
CA CYS A 55 11.28 24.30 29.64
C CYS A 55 11.32 25.22 28.43
N LYS A 56 12.09 24.87 27.38
CA LYS A 56 12.10 25.59 26.11
C LYS A 56 10.77 25.47 25.35
N ALA A 57 10.14 24.29 25.34
CA ALA A 57 8.91 24.07 24.57
C ALA A 57 7.69 24.79 25.18
N PHE A 58 7.67 24.99 26.49
CA PHE A 58 6.56 25.62 27.21
C PHE A 58 6.90 27.00 27.81
N ASP A 59 8.05 27.56 27.47
CA ASP A 59 8.58 28.82 28.01
C ASP A 59 8.58 28.88 29.56
N TRP A 60 8.92 27.77 30.21
CA TRP A 60 9.04 27.70 31.67
C TRP A 60 10.42 28.18 32.14
N LYS A 61 10.45 28.79 33.34
CA LYS A 61 11.70 29.22 33.96
C LYS A 61 12.56 28.01 34.33
N ILE A 62 13.80 28.00 33.86
CA ILE A 62 14.79 26.99 34.17
C ILE A 62 15.37 27.29 35.55
N ASP A 63 15.33 26.31 36.45
CA ASP A 63 16.06 26.35 37.71
C ASP A 63 17.49 25.84 37.48
N GLU A 64 18.44 26.77 37.39
CA GLU A 64 19.85 26.47 37.11
C GLU A 64 20.48 25.62 38.21
N ASN A 65 20.11 25.83 39.49
CA ASN A 65 20.67 25.06 40.60
C ASN A 65 20.25 23.60 40.54
N LEU A 66 18.98 23.34 40.22
CA LEU A 66 18.47 21.99 40.06
C LEU A 66 19.11 21.30 38.85
N LEU A 67 19.25 22.03 37.74
CA LEU A 67 19.87 21.50 36.52
C LEU A 67 21.34 21.13 36.74
N ASP A 68 22.09 21.96 37.46
CA ASP A 68 23.50 21.70 37.76
C ASP A 68 23.67 20.52 38.73
N ALA A 69 22.79 20.39 39.73
CA ALA A 69 22.76 19.22 40.61
C ALA A 69 22.50 17.93 39.82
N MET A 70 21.51 17.92 38.93
CA MET A 70 21.19 16.78 38.07
C MET A 70 22.33 16.45 37.08
N LYS A 71 23.02 17.48 36.54
CA LYS A 71 24.20 17.27 35.67
C LYS A 71 25.35 16.64 36.45
N HIS A 72 25.60 17.10 37.68
CA HIS A 72 26.64 16.55 38.53
C HIS A 72 26.40 15.07 38.86
N GLU A 73 25.19 14.70 39.26
CA GLU A 73 24.85 13.29 39.52
C GLU A 73 25.00 12.42 38.26
N ASN A 74 24.55 12.91 37.10
CA ASN A 74 24.71 12.20 35.83
C ASN A 74 26.18 12.01 35.41
N GLU A 75 27.05 12.98 35.70
CA GLU A 75 28.49 12.86 35.45
C GLU A 75 29.15 11.82 36.36
N LEU A 76 28.69 11.70 37.60
CA LEU A 76 29.16 10.67 38.53
C LEU A 76 28.76 9.28 38.03
N THR A 77 27.48 9.07 37.70
CA THR A 77 27.00 7.79 37.17
C THR A 77 27.67 7.43 35.84
N TRP A 78 27.94 8.42 34.98
CA TRP A 78 28.67 8.19 33.73
C TRP A 78 30.12 7.72 33.98
N LYS A 79 30.83 8.35 34.93
CA LYS A 79 32.19 7.93 35.30
C LYS A 79 32.21 6.52 35.90
N GLU A 80 31.20 6.15 36.68
CA GLU A 80 31.05 4.79 37.20
C GLU A 80 30.88 3.78 36.05
N LEU A 81 30.02 4.08 35.06
CA LEU A 81 29.83 3.24 33.88
C LEU A 81 31.11 3.11 33.03
N GLU A 82 31.84 4.20 32.80
CA GLU A 82 33.13 4.15 32.09
C GLU A 82 34.21 3.37 32.86
N SER A 83 34.23 3.49 34.19
CA SER A 83 35.20 2.76 35.02
C SER A 83 34.95 1.25 35.01
N SER A 84 33.69 0.84 34.87
CA SER A 84 33.28 -0.57 34.82
C SER A 84 33.76 -1.29 33.56
N ASP A 85 33.99 -0.57 32.46
CA ASP A 85 34.49 -1.14 31.20
C ASP A 85 35.97 -1.52 31.26
N ASN A 86 36.76 -0.83 32.08
CA ASN A 86 38.21 -1.00 32.11
C ASN A 86 38.69 -2.25 32.89
N LEU A 87 37.77 -2.99 33.52
CA LEU A 87 38.12 -4.01 34.52
C LEU A 87 38.03 -5.47 34.05
N THR A 88 37.41 -5.81 32.91
CA THR A 88 37.24 -7.22 32.50
C THR A 88 37.28 -7.47 30.99
N LEU A 89 37.86 -8.62 30.60
CA LEU A 89 38.08 -9.15 29.24
C LEU A 89 36.94 -8.92 28.22
N GLU A 90 37.31 -8.94 26.93
CA GLU A 90 36.54 -8.72 25.67
C GLU A 90 35.05 -9.17 25.61
N ASP A 91 34.58 -10.05 26.51
CA ASP A 91 33.18 -10.47 26.61
C ASP A 91 32.26 -9.50 27.41
N THR A 92 32.82 -8.62 28.25
CA THR A 92 32.03 -7.63 29.02
C THR A 92 31.68 -6.36 28.24
N GLU A 93 32.51 -5.94 27.28
CA GLU A 93 32.25 -4.75 26.44
C GLU A 93 30.95 -4.91 25.62
N LYS A 94 30.66 -6.13 25.15
CA LYS A 94 29.42 -6.50 24.44
C LYS A 94 28.19 -6.61 25.34
N ARG A 95 28.34 -6.52 26.67
CA ARG A 95 27.26 -6.61 27.66
C ARG A 95 26.87 -5.25 28.25
N ASN A 96 27.83 -4.33 28.38
CA ASN A 96 27.63 -3.00 29.00
C ASN A 96 26.97 -1.96 28.07
N TRP A 97 26.86 -2.22 26.76
CA TRP A 97 26.22 -1.25 25.84
C TRP A 97 24.74 -1.01 26.18
N ARG A 98 24.03 -2.00 26.73
CA ARG A 98 22.62 -1.86 27.13
C ARG A 98 22.45 -0.84 28.26
N GLU A 99 23.31 -0.92 29.26
CA GLU A 99 23.30 -0.01 30.41
C GLU A 99 23.65 1.43 29.96
N LYS A 100 24.65 1.57 29.08
CA LYS A 100 24.97 2.86 28.44
C LYS A 100 23.80 3.40 27.61
N PHE A 101 23.15 2.54 26.83
CA PHE A 101 22.02 2.92 25.99
C PHE A 101 20.83 3.40 26.82
N GLU A 102 20.44 2.67 27.86
CA GLU A 102 19.34 3.08 28.75
C GLU A 102 19.70 4.35 29.51
N PHE A 103 20.95 4.51 29.97
CA PHE A 103 21.41 5.75 30.61
C PHE A 103 21.24 6.97 29.68
N PHE A 104 21.61 6.87 28.41
CA PHE A 104 21.40 7.96 27.45
C PHE A 104 19.92 8.19 27.12
N CYS A 105 19.09 7.14 27.14
CA CYS A 105 17.65 7.26 26.98
C CYS A 105 16.97 7.94 28.17
N GLU A 106 17.42 7.66 29.40
CA GLU A 106 16.94 8.27 30.65
C GLU A 106 17.35 9.75 30.73
N THR A 107 18.63 10.05 30.50
CA THR A 107 19.12 11.45 30.50
C THR A 107 18.51 12.29 29.36
N GLY A 108 18.07 11.65 28.28
CA GLY A 108 17.44 12.29 27.12
C GLY A 108 18.41 12.69 26.01
N ASN A 109 19.66 12.21 26.05
CA ASN A 109 20.60 12.41 24.95
C ASN A 109 20.38 11.36 23.85
N LEU A 110 19.32 11.57 23.09
CA LEU A 110 18.86 10.61 22.08
C LEU A 110 19.86 10.41 20.93
N ASP A 111 20.69 11.40 20.62
CA ASP A 111 21.62 11.31 19.48
C ASP A 111 22.80 10.40 19.81
N ARG A 112 23.39 10.53 21.01
CA ARG A 112 24.41 9.58 21.49
C ARG A 112 23.85 8.16 21.64
N ALA A 113 22.60 8.04 22.10
CA ALA A 113 21.94 6.74 22.18
C ALA A 113 21.76 6.09 20.79
N THR A 114 21.42 6.88 19.76
CA THR A 114 21.36 6.37 18.38
C THR A 114 22.71 5.94 17.84
N ASP A 115 23.78 6.66 18.15
CA ASP A 115 25.13 6.32 17.68
C ASP A 115 25.61 4.97 18.27
N ILE A 116 25.40 4.77 19.58
CA ILE A 116 25.70 3.50 20.26
C ILE A 116 24.88 2.34 19.69
N ALA A 117 23.58 2.54 19.48
CA ALA A 117 22.75 1.48 18.94
C ALA A 117 23.10 1.17 17.48
N ASN A 118 23.47 2.17 16.67
CA ASN A 118 23.92 1.96 15.30
C ASN A 118 25.27 1.23 15.22
N SER A 119 26.23 1.53 16.11
CA SER A 119 27.50 0.80 16.14
C SER A 119 27.25 -0.69 16.40
N VAL A 120 26.47 -1.02 17.43
CA VAL A 120 26.14 -2.40 17.80
C VAL A 120 25.42 -3.16 16.67
N VAL A 121 24.52 -2.50 15.94
CA VAL A 121 23.79 -3.13 14.83
C VAL A 121 24.70 -3.38 13.61
N ASN A 122 25.65 -2.48 13.35
CA ASN A 122 26.54 -2.58 12.19
C ASN A 122 27.74 -3.51 12.43
N ASP A 123 28.08 -3.77 13.70
CA ASP A 123 29.17 -4.67 14.06
C ASP A 123 28.88 -6.12 13.69
N GLU A 124 29.60 -6.65 12.70
CA GLU A 124 29.36 -8.01 12.19
C GLU A 124 29.63 -9.10 13.24
N THR A 125 30.53 -8.84 14.20
CA THR A 125 30.93 -9.78 15.28
C THR A 125 29.84 -10.05 16.31
N ASN A 126 28.75 -9.27 16.31
CA ASN A 126 27.65 -9.43 17.25
C ASN A 126 26.66 -10.49 16.79
N SER A 127 26.09 -11.23 17.75
CA SER A 127 25.04 -12.21 17.48
C SER A 127 23.79 -11.53 16.92
N SER A 128 23.00 -12.25 16.11
CA SER A 128 21.77 -11.70 15.53
C SER A 128 20.77 -11.24 16.60
N SER A 129 20.71 -11.91 17.76
CA SER A 129 19.85 -11.50 18.88
C SER A 129 20.23 -10.11 19.42
N ILE A 130 21.52 -9.84 19.61
CA ILE A 130 22.00 -8.55 20.12
C ILE A 130 21.72 -7.43 19.09
N LYS A 131 21.92 -7.72 17.80
CA LYS A 131 21.59 -6.78 16.71
C LYS A 131 20.10 -6.45 16.68
N VAL A 132 19.23 -7.44 16.87
CA VAL A 132 17.77 -7.25 16.89
C VAL A 132 17.34 -6.42 18.11
N GLU A 133 17.92 -6.66 19.29
CA GLU A 133 17.65 -5.85 20.47
C GLU A 133 18.10 -4.39 20.31
N ALA A 134 19.31 -4.16 19.78
CA ALA A 134 19.77 -2.81 19.50
C ALA A 134 18.87 -2.10 18.47
N ALA A 135 18.35 -2.84 17.48
CA ALA A 135 17.36 -2.32 16.55
C ALA A 135 16.00 -2.00 17.20
N PHE A 136 15.55 -2.76 18.20
CA PHE A 136 14.38 -2.38 19.02
C PHE A 136 14.64 -1.08 19.81
N GLY A 137 15.86 -0.91 20.34
CA GLY A 137 16.28 0.37 20.94
C GLY A 137 16.18 1.55 19.98
N LEU A 138 16.64 1.40 18.74
CA LEU A 138 16.48 2.42 17.69
C LEU A 138 15.01 2.72 17.42
N PHE A 139 14.14 1.71 17.41
CA PHE A 139 12.70 1.93 17.24
C PHE A 139 12.12 2.75 18.39
N ARG A 140 12.50 2.45 19.64
CA ARG A 140 12.06 3.20 20.83
C ARG A 140 12.43 4.69 20.70
N ILE A 141 13.64 4.99 20.26
CA ILE A 141 14.07 6.38 20.02
C ILE A 141 13.25 7.02 18.89
N ALA A 142 13.00 6.29 17.79
CA ALA A 142 12.16 6.78 16.71
C ALA A 142 10.72 7.05 17.17
N HIS A 143 10.21 6.27 18.13
CA HIS A 143 8.90 6.47 18.76
C HIS A 143 8.85 7.72 19.62
N ILE A 144 9.90 7.96 20.44
CA ILE A 144 10.05 9.20 21.23
C ILE A 144 10.07 10.42 20.30
N LYS A 145 10.81 10.36 19.19
CA LYS A 145 10.88 11.44 18.18
C LYS A 145 9.63 11.52 17.28
N ASN A 146 8.67 10.60 17.42
CA ASN A 146 7.50 10.44 16.57
C ASN A 146 7.81 10.39 15.05
N ASN A 147 8.93 9.77 14.68
CA ASN A 147 9.36 9.64 13.28
C ASN A 147 8.90 8.32 12.66
N ILE A 148 7.69 8.36 12.08
CA ILE A 148 7.03 7.18 11.48
C ILE A 148 7.83 6.59 10.30
N ARG A 149 8.57 7.41 9.54
CA ARG A 149 9.36 6.93 8.40
C ARG A 149 10.53 6.05 8.86
N SER A 150 11.24 6.50 9.89
CA SER A 150 12.34 5.74 10.47
C SER A 150 11.84 4.45 11.13
N MET A 151 10.66 4.45 11.78
CA MET A 151 10.04 3.24 12.31
C MET A 151 9.86 2.15 11.24
N GLY A 152 9.33 2.52 10.07
CA GLY A 152 9.13 1.57 8.97
C GLY A 152 10.44 0.96 8.46
N GLN A 153 11.48 1.79 8.29
CA GLN A 153 12.81 1.33 7.88
C GLN A 153 13.45 0.37 8.89
N ILE A 154 13.30 0.68 10.19
CA ILE A 154 13.83 -0.15 11.28
C ILE A 154 13.09 -1.49 11.33
N ILE A 155 11.77 -1.51 11.18
CA ILE A 155 11.00 -2.77 11.11
C ILE A 155 11.51 -3.63 9.95
N THR A 156 11.64 -3.09 8.75
CA THR A 156 12.18 -3.85 7.60
C THR A 156 13.60 -4.36 7.87
N LYS A 157 14.45 -3.57 8.53
CA LYS A 157 15.79 -4.00 8.94
C LYS A 157 15.72 -5.17 9.92
N ILE A 158 14.83 -5.12 10.91
CA ILE A 158 14.64 -6.21 11.89
C ILE A 158 14.12 -7.46 11.20
N THR A 159 13.12 -7.35 10.33
CA THR A 159 12.58 -8.49 9.56
C THR A 159 13.68 -9.17 8.75
N ASN A 160 14.51 -8.40 8.03
CA ASN A 160 15.62 -8.93 7.25
C ASN A 160 16.68 -9.65 8.12
N LEU A 161 17.03 -9.08 9.28
CA LEU A 161 17.95 -9.71 10.24
C LEU A 161 17.41 -11.03 10.79
N MET A 162 16.09 -11.12 10.94
CA MET A 162 15.39 -12.31 11.42
C MET A 162 15.21 -13.39 10.34
N GLU A 163 15.02 -13.00 9.08
CA GLU A 163 14.88 -13.92 7.93
C GLU A 163 16.22 -14.50 7.47
N GLY A 164 17.30 -13.71 7.49
CA GLY A 164 18.65 -14.16 7.13
C GLY A 164 19.27 -15.15 8.14
N SER A 165 18.69 -15.25 9.34
CA SER A 165 19.10 -16.20 10.38
C SER A 165 18.33 -17.52 10.22
N HIS A 166 18.71 -18.36 9.25
CA HIS A 166 18.04 -19.65 9.04
C HIS A 166 18.09 -20.54 10.31
N ALA A 167 16.90 -20.96 10.76
CA ALA A 167 16.66 -22.20 11.49
C ALA A 167 17.28 -22.39 12.90
N SER A 168 17.18 -21.41 13.80
CA SER A 168 17.31 -21.69 15.24
C SER A 168 16.10 -21.19 16.01
N GLY A 169 15.40 -22.09 16.70
CA GLY A 169 14.23 -21.80 17.56
C GLY A 169 14.50 -20.85 18.73
N SER A 170 15.72 -20.32 18.85
CA SER A 170 16.21 -19.43 19.91
C SER A 170 15.59 -18.02 19.90
N ASN A 171 14.91 -17.60 18.82
CA ASN A 171 14.42 -16.23 18.65
C ASN A 171 12.89 -16.07 18.81
N TRP A 172 12.21 -16.98 19.51
CA TRP A 172 10.76 -16.89 19.70
C TRP A 172 10.33 -15.63 20.48
N CYS A 173 11.04 -15.27 21.55
CA CYS A 173 10.80 -14.04 22.32
C CYS A 173 10.93 -12.78 21.44
N CYS A 174 12.00 -12.68 20.64
CA CYS A 174 12.21 -11.55 19.73
C CYS A 174 11.08 -11.42 18.68
N ARG A 175 10.51 -12.55 18.20
CA ARG A 175 9.37 -12.53 17.28
C ARG A 175 8.11 -11.98 17.95
N ASN A 176 7.83 -12.37 19.20
CA ASN A 176 6.69 -11.85 19.94
C ASN A 176 6.84 -10.36 20.22
N LYS A 177 8.04 -9.90 20.60
CA LYS A 177 8.34 -8.47 20.73
C LYS A 177 8.10 -7.75 19.41
N LEU A 178 8.64 -8.26 18.30
CA LEU A 178 8.47 -7.66 16.96
C LEU A 178 7.01 -7.42 16.59
N LYS A 179 6.11 -8.37 16.89
CA LYS A 179 4.67 -8.19 16.63
C LYS A 179 4.09 -6.96 17.33
N VAL A 180 4.50 -6.66 18.58
CA VAL A 180 4.07 -5.45 19.31
C VAL A 180 4.61 -4.19 18.65
N TYR A 181 5.90 -4.18 18.29
CA TYR A 181 6.54 -3.06 17.60
C TYR A 181 5.89 -2.77 16.23
N GLU A 182 5.64 -3.81 15.44
CA GLU A 182 4.91 -3.71 14.17
C GLU A 182 3.48 -3.20 14.38
N ALA A 183 2.77 -3.68 15.40
CA ALA A 183 1.43 -3.22 15.69
C ALA A 183 1.39 -1.72 16.00
N VAL A 184 2.35 -1.19 16.79
CA VAL A 184 2.44 0.25 17.09
C VAL A 184 2.67 1.06 15.81
N TYR A 185 3.54 0.59 14.91
CA TYR A 185 3.74 1.22 13.61
C TYR A 185 2.47 1.18 12.73
N TYR A 186 1.76 0.06 12.72
CA TYR A 186 0.51 -0.07 11.96
C TYR A 186 -0.61 0.81 12.52
N LEU A 187 -0.67 1.01 13.84
CA LEU A 187 -1.57 1.99 14.47
C LEU A 187 -1.22 3.42 14.03
N ALA A 188 0.08 3.76 13.96
CA ALA A 188 0.56 5.07 13.48
C ALA A 188 0.29 5.32 11.99
N THR A 189 0.13 4.26 11.18
CA THR A 189 -0.11 4.36 9.73
C THR A 189 -1.57 4.10 9.33
N ARG A 190 -2.48 3.94 10.30
CA ARG A 190 -3.93 3.63 10.15
C ARG A 190 -4.26 2.23 9.64
N ASN A 191 -3.31 1.29 9.66
CA ASN A 191 -3.58 -0.11 9.31
C ASN A 191 -4.08 -0.90 10.52
N PHE A 192 -5.31 -0.61 10.96
CA PHE A 192 -5.95 -1.28 12.09
C PHE A 192 -6.13 -2.80 11.91
N PRO A 193 -6.42 -3.35 10.71
CA PRO A 193 -6.60 -4.80 10.55
C PRO A 193 -5.36 -5.61 10.87
N ARG A 194 -4.19 -5.19 10.37
CA ARG A 194 -2.92 -5.87 10.70
C ARG A 194 -2.57 -5.68 12.17
N ALA A 195 -2.75 -4.48 12.72
CA ALA A 195 -2.50 -4.21 14.13
C ALA A 195 -3.35 -5.10 15.04
N ALA A 196 -4.64 -5.27 14.76
CA ALA A 196 -5.55 -6.10 15.55
C ALA A 196 -5.12 -7.56 15.60
N CYS A 197 -4.77 -8.15 14.45
CA CYS A 197 -4.29 -9.53 14.39
C CYS A 197 -2.99 -9.72 15.19
N LEU A 198 -2.02 -8.81 15.03
CA LEU A 198 -0.73 -8.90 15.72
C LEU A 198 -0.90 -8.75 17.23
N LEU A 199 -1.70 -7.78 17.69
CA LEU A 199 -1.90 -7.54 19.12
C LEU A 199 -2.66 -8.68 19.80
N LEU A 200 -3.67 -9.25 19.13
CA LEU A 200 -4.40 -10.40 19.66
C LEU A 200 -3.50 -11.61 19.88
N ASP A 201 -2.57 -11.86 18.96
CA ASP A 201 -1.56 -12.93 19.10
C ASP A 201 -0.57 -12.65 20.24
N CYS A 202 -0.31 -11.38 20.57
CA CYS A 202 0.67 -10.98 21.57
C CYS A 202 0.18 -11.07 23.01
N ILE A 203 -1.14 -10.96 23.26
CA ILE A 203 -1.68 -10.89 24.63
C ILE A 203 -1.23 -12.06 25.52
N PRO A 204 -1.28 -13.34 25.09
CA PRO A 204 -0.88 -14.45 25.95
C PRO A 204 0.61 -14.48 26.28
N THR A 205 1.46 -13.84 25.46
CA THR A 205 2.93 -13.95 25.53
C THR A 205 3.60 -12.58 25.59
N PHE A 206 2.92 -11.61 26.21
CA PHE A 206 3.36 -10.23 26.21
C PHE A 206 4.58 -9.99 27.12
N GLU A 207 5.67 -9.50 26.53
CA GLU A 207 6.95 -9.26 27.21
C GLU A 207 7.56 -7.89 26.85
N SER A 208 6.84 -7.01 26.14
CA SER A 208 7.36 -5.75 25.60
C SER A 208 7.09 -4.54 26.49
N TYR A 209 7.34 -4.65 27.80
CA TYR A 209 7.20 -3.56 28.77
C TYR A 209 8.13 -2.38 28.47
N GLU A 210 9.19 -2.60 27.69
CA GLU A 210 10.11 -1.57 27.21
C GLU A 210 9.45 -0.51 26.31
N LEU A 211 8.29 -0.80 25.69
CA LEU A 211 7.61 0.10 24.76
C LEU A 211 6.25 0.56 25.29
N LEU A 212 5.44 -0.36 25.81
CA LEU A 212 4.08 -0.10 26.26
C LEU A 212 3.78 -0.87 27.55
N PRO A 213 3.01 -0.28 28.49
CA PRO A 213 2.46 -1.05 29.60
C PRO A 213 1.37 -1.99 29.08
N PHE A 214 1.19 -3.13 29.76
CA PHE A 214 0.21 -4.14 29.36
C PHE A 214 -1.22 -3.58 29.22
N LYS A 215 -1.61 -2.66 30.11
CA LYS A 215 -2.89 -1.94 30.02
C LYS A 215 -3.12 -1.32 28.64
N GLU A 216 -2.13 -0.64 28.06
CA GLU A 216 -2.27 0.02 26.77
C GLU A 216 -2.35 -0.96 25.61
N VAL A 217 -1.68 -2.10 25.72
CA VAL A 217 -1.77 -3.17 24.74
C VAL A 217 -3.21 -3.67 24.66
N VAL A 218 -3.85 -3.87 25.81
CA VAL A 218 -5.26 -4.26 25.90
C VAL A 218 -6.16 -3.17 25.29
N GLU A 219 -5.94 -1.90 25.63
CA GLU A 219 -6.67 -0.75 25.06
C GLU A 219 -6.53 -0.70 23.53
N TYR A 220 -5.32 -0.74 22.98
CA TYR A 220 -5.10 -0.74 21.54
C TYR A 220 -5.64 -1.98 20.83
N THR A 221 -5.59 -3.14 21.49
CA THR A 221 -6.20 -4.36 20.96
C THR A 221 -7.71 -4.17 20.80
N THR A 222 -8.39 -3.65 21.83
CA THR A 222 -9.82 -3.37 21.72
C THR A 222 -10.12 -2.36 20.62
N LEU A 223 -9.39 -1.24 20.58
CA LEU A 223 -9.65 -0.18 19.61
C LEU A 223 -9.47 -0.66 18.17
N SER A 224 -8.38 -1.38 17.88
CA SER A 224 -8.08 -1.90 16.54
C SER A 224 -8.98 -3.08 16.15
N GLY A 225 -9.29 -3.96 17.11
CA GLY A 225 -10.13 -5.13 16.90
C GLY A 225 -11.57 -4.76 16.60
N ILE A 226 -12.16 -3.82 17.35
CA ILE A 226 -13.55 -3.39 17.13
C ILE A 226 -13.74 -2.75 15.75
N ILE A 227 -12.75 -2.00 15.24
CA ILE A 227 -12.85 -1.43 13.89
C ILE A 227 -12.73 -2.48 12.79
N SER A 228 -11.81 -3.44 12.97
CA SER A 228 -11.31 -4.23 11.85
C SER A 228 -11.96 -5.59 11.69
N LEU A 229 -12.21 -6.29 12.82
CA LEU A 229 -12.68 -7.66 12.81
C LEU A 229 -14.16 -7.72 12.48
N SER A 230 -14.62 -8.76 11.81
CA SER A 230 -16.06 -9.04 11.62
C SER A 230 -16.72 -9.51 12.93
N ARG A 231 -18.05 -9.56 12.98
CA ARG A 231 -18.78 -9.97 14.20
C ARG A 231 -18.46 -11.42 14.62
N SER A 232 -18.29 -12.32 13.66
CA SER A 232 -17.91 -13.72 13.91
C SER A 232 -16.47 -13.83 14.43
N GLU A 233 -15.55 -13.05 13.87
CA GLU A 233 -14.16 -13.00 14.34
C GLU A 233 -14.03 -12.37 15.72
N ILE A 234 -14.84 -11.34 16.04
CA ILE A 234 -14.92 -10.78 17.39
C ILE A 234 -15.37 -11.87 18.36
N ASP A 235 -16.41 -12.62 18.04
CA ASP A 235 -16.88 -13.68 18.93
C ASP A 235 -15.79 -14.75 19.16
N SER A 236 -15.17 -15.21 18.08
CA SER A 236 -14.12 -16.21 18.11
C SER A 236 -12.84 -15.77 18.82
N ARG A 237 -12.37 -14.53 18.60
CA ARG A 237 -11.06 -14.07 19.06
C ARG A 237 -11.10 -13.18 20.30
N PHE A 238 -12.20 -12.46 20.54
CA PHE A 238 -12.36 -11.61 21.74
C PHE A 238 -13.11 -12.33 22.86
N ASN A 239 -14.28 -12.90 22.58
CA ASN A 239 -15.12 -13.48 23.64
C ASN A 239 -14.57 -14.81 24.13
N ASN A 240 -14.07 -15.67 23.22
CA ASN A 240 -13.48 -16.95 23.62
C ASN A 240 -12.08 -16.83 24.22
N ASN A 241 -11.42 -15.67 24.08
CA ASN A 241 -10.11 -15.44 24.68
C ASN A 241 -10.25 -15.01 26.15
N GLY A 242 -10.19 -16.00 27.05
CA GLY A 242 -10.34 -15.76 28.49
C GLY A 242 -9.33 -14.76 29.07
N LEU A 243 -8.09 -14.73 28.55
CA LEU A 243 -7.06 -13.81 29.04
C LEU A 243 -7.39 -12.35 28.70
N LEU A 244 -7.83 -12.09 27.46
CA LEU A 244 -8.25 -10.74 27.06
C LEU A 244 -9.46 -10.29 27.86
N GLN A 245 -10.44 -11.16 28.09
CA GLN A 245 -11.63 -10.83 28.87
C GLN A 245 -11.31 -10.49 30.33
N GLN A 246 -10.41 -11.25 30.95
CA GLN A 246 -9.92 -10.97 32.30
C GLN A 246 -9.14 -9.66 32.33
N ALA A 247 -8.24 -9.43 31.37
CA ALA A 247 -7.47 -8.20 31.28
C ALA A 247 -8.37 -6.97 31.09
N LEU A 248 -9.43 -7.09 30.29
CA LEU A 248 -10.42 -6.02 30.10
C LEU A 248 -11.22 -5.71 31.37
N LEU A 249 -11.50 -6.72 32.18
CA LEU A 249 -12.22 -6.54 33.44
C LEU A 249 -11.35 -5.82 34.48
N THR A 250 -10.07 -6.17 34.57
CA THR A 250 -9.15 -5.63 35.58
C THR A 250 -8.52 -4.29 35.18
N GLU A 251 -7.97 -4.19 33.97
CA GLU A 251 -7.11 -3.05 33.56
C GLU A 251 -7.90 -1.90 32.91
N ALA A 252 -8.96 -2.23 32.15
CA ALA A 252 -9.61 -1.30 31.23
C ALA A 252 -11.15 -1.42 31.20
N PRO A 253 -11.85 -1.20 32.33
CA PRO A 253 -13.30 -1.44 32.45
C PRO A 253 -14.15 -0.55 31.54
N LYS A 254 -13.72 0.69 31.25
CA LYS A 254 -14.44 1.59 30.32
C LYS A 254 -14.34 1.14 28.87
N TYR A 255 -13.19 0.60 28.45
CA TYR A 255 -13.02 0.02 27.12
C TYR A 255 -13.84 -1.26 26.96
N ARG A 256 -13.98 -2.04 28.05
CA ARG A 256 -14.91 -3.17 28.13
C ARG A 256 -16.36 -2.71 27.92
N ALA A 257 -16.81 -1.67 28.63
CA ALA A 257 -18.17 -1.14 28.45
C ALA A 257 -18.41 -0.65 27.01
N PHE A 258 -17.42 0.05 26.42
CA PHE A 258 -17.46 0.45 25.02
C PHE A 258 -17.60 -0.75 24.06
N PHE A 259 -16.80 -1.80 24.26
CA PHE A 259 -16.87 -3.04 23.47
C PHE A 259 -18.27 -3.70 23.54
N TYR A 260 -18.75 -3.94 24.76
CA TYR A 260 -20.04 -4.62 24.96
C TYR A 260 -21.23 -3.78 24.50
N SER A 261 -21.18 -2.44 24.64
CA SER A 261 -22.25 -1.58 24.14
C SER A 261 -22.51 -1.75 22.63
N LEU A 262 -21.45 -1.98 21.83
CA LEU A 262 -21.59 -2.29 20.40
C LEU A 262 -22.00 -3.76 20.16
N TYR A 263 -21.39 -4.70 20.87
CA TYR A 263 -21.64 -6.13 20.69
C TYR A 263 -23.08 -6.53 21.05
N ASP A 264 -23.58 -6.03 22.19
CA ASP A 264 -24.93 -6.26 22.71
C ASP A 264 -25.99 -5.36 22.04
N CYS A 265 -25.57 -4.47 21.12
CA CYS A 265 -26.43 -3.56 20.36
C CYS A 265 -27.13 -2.47 21.21
N HIS A 266 -26.50 -2.03 22.31
CA HIS A 266 -26.95 -0.89 23.12
C HIS A 266 -26.40 0.44 22.54
N TYR A 267 -27.03 0.92 21.47
CA TYR A 267 -26.50 2.01 20.65
C TYR A 267 -26.42 3.38 21.35
N LYS A 268 -27.37 3.68 22.25
CA LYS A 268 -27.34 4.91 23.06
C LYS A 268 -26.10 4.98 23.95
N GLU A 269 -25.86 3.94 24.74
CA GLU A 269 -24.67 3.82 25.61
C GLU A 269 -23.39 3.82 24.78
N PHE A 270 -23.42 3.21 23.60
CA PHE A 270 -22.29 3.22 22.67
C PHE A 270 -21.90 4.64 22.25
N PHE A 271 -22.86 5.55 21.99
CA PHE A 271 -22.55 6.95 21.64
C PHE A 271 -21.95 7.73 22.82
N GLU A 272 -22.45 7.49 24.04
CA GLU A 272 -21.88 8.07 25.26
C GLU A 272 -20.43 7.60 25.47
N ASN A 273 -20.19 6.29 25.35
CA ASN A 273 -18.86 5.70 25.45
C ASN A 273 -17.94 6.16 24.31
N LEU A 274 -18.45 6.31 23.08
CA LEU A 274 -17.68 6.78 21.93
C LEU A 274 -17.21 8.22 22.12
N ALA A 275 -18.04 9.09 22.72
CA ALA A 275 -17.65 10.47 23.04
C ALA A 275 -16.52 10.51 24.08
N TRP A 276 -16.54 9.61 25.06
CA TRP A 276 -15.43 9.44 26.01
C TRP A 276 -14.15 8.94 25.31
N ILE A 277 -14.25 7.90 24.47
CA ILE A 277 -13.12 7.39 23.68
C ILE A 277 -12.52 8.47 22.78
N GLU A 278 -13.33 9.32 22.16
CA GLU A 278 -12.83 10.44 21.36
C GLU A 278 -11.92 11.37 22.17
N CYS A 279 -12.27 11.64 23.43
CA CYS A 279 -11.45 12.45 24.32
C CYS A 279 -10.10 11.78 24.63
N GLU A 280 -10.11 10.47 24.90
CA GLU A 280 -8.90 9.68 25.15
C GLU A 280 -7.99 9.61 23.92
N LEU A 281 -8.56 9.35 22.74
CA LEU A 281 -7.82 9.31 21.48
C LEU A 281 -7.20 10.66 21.12
N ARG A 282 -7.87 11.77 21.46
CA ARG A 282 -7.33 13.12 21.29
C ARG A 282 -6.15 13.38 22.24
N ALA A 283 -6.13 12.77 23.41
CA ALA A 283 -5.05 12.91 24.37
C ALA A 283 -3.86 11.96 24.10
N ASN A 284 -4.03 10.96 23.24
CA ASN A 284 -2.99 9.97 22.95
C ASN A 284 -2.06 10.43 21.80
N PRO A 285 -0.73 10.50 22.00
CA PRO A 285 0.21 10.94 20.97
C PRO A 285 0.12 10.17 19.66
N LEU A 286 -0.09 8.85 19.74
CA LEU A 286 -0.09 7.94 18.59
C LEU A 286 -1.35 8.10 17.74
N LEU A 287 -2.51 8.19 18.40
CA LEU A 287 -3.82 8.17 17.74
C LEU A 287 -4.42 9.57 17.53
N HIS A 288 -3.79 10.62 18.06
CA HIS A 288 -4.27 12.01 17.92
C HIS A 288 -4.45 12.43 16.46
N PHE A 289 -3.56 12.05 15.55
CA PHE A 289 -3.73 12.42 14.13
C PHE A 289 -4.87 11.65 13.44
N HIS A 290 -5.44 10.65 14.11
CA HIS A 290 -6.35 9.65 13.54
C HIS A 290 -7.69 9.54 14.27
N TYR A 291 -7.91 10.25 15.38
CA TYR A 291 -9.16 10.15 16.15
C TYR A 291 -10.41 10.47 15.31
N ARG A 292 -10.35 11.47 14.41
CA ARG A 292 -11.49 11.83 13.53
C ARG A 292 -11.86 10.70 12.59
N TYR A 293 -10.85 10.00 12.07
CA TYR A 293 -11.05 8.81 11.24
C TYR A 293 -11.69 7.70 12.08
N TYR A 294 -11.12 7.42 13.25
CA TYR A 294 -11.62 6.38 14.16
C TYR A 294 -13.11 6.57 14.50
N VAL A 295 -13.49 7.76 14.99
CA VAL A 295 -14.88 8.07 15.36
C VAL A 295 -15.82 7.93 14.16
N ARG A 296 -15.42 8.42 12.98
CA ARG A 296 -16.25 8.34 11.77
C ARG A 296 -16.49 6.89 11.33
N GLU A 297 -15.46 6.04 11.33
CA GLU A 297 -15.63 4.63 10.97
C GLU A 297 -16.43 3.86 12.03
N MET A 298 -16.28 4.20 13.32
CA MET A 298 -17.08 3.61 14.40
C MET A 298 -18.57 3.93 14.29
N ARG A 299 -18.93 5.19 13.97
CA ARG A 299 -20.32 5.58 13.69
C ARG A 299 -20.88 4.81 12.50
N LEU A 300 -20.13 4.77 11.40
CA LEU A 300 -20.51 4.01 10.21
C LEU A 300 -20.78 2.54 10.55
N ARG A 301 -19.91 1.92 11.35
CA ARG A 301 -20.04 0.52 11.73
C ARG A 301 -21.30 0.25 12.57
N ALA A 302 -21.60 1.12 13.54
CA ALA A 302 -22.83 1.02 14.32
C ALA A 302 -24.09 1.18 13.45
N TYR A 303 -24.09 2.14 12.51
CA TYR A 303 -25.19 2.31 11.56
C TYR A 303 -25.35 1.09 10.63
N CYS A 304 -24.26 0.56 10.09
CA CYS A 304 -24.29 -0.65 9.26
C CYS A 304 -24.85 -1.85 10.04
N GLN A 305 -24.43 -2.04 11.30
CA GLN A 305 -24.89 -3.14 12.15
C GLN A 305 -26.40 -3.08 12.40
N LEU A 306 -26.96 -1.90 12.70
CA LEU A 306 -28.40 -1.74 12.86
C LEU A 306 -29.14 -1.97 11.54
N LEU A 307 -28.69 -1.34 10.46
CA LEU A 307 -29.36 -1.40 9.16
C LEU A 307 -29.31 -2.81 8.52
N GLN A 308 -28.31 -3.63 8.84
CA GLN A 308 -28.22 -5.00 8.31
C GLN A 308 -29.41 -5.88 8.74
N ALA A 309 -29.96 -5.64 9.94
CA ALA A 309 -31.10 -6.39 10.47
C ALA A 309 -32.44 -6.01 9.80
N TYR A 310 -32.55 -4.81 9.24
CA TYR A 310 -33.82 -4.26 8.74
C TYR A 310 -33.79 -3.99 7.24
N ARG A 311 -34.86 -4.37 6.54
CA ARG A 311 -35.07 -3.95 5.14
C ARG A 311 -35.50 -2.47 5.07
N THR A 312 -36.33 -2.04 6.01
CA THR A 312 -36.83 -0.67 6.13
C THR A 312 -36.93 -0.29 7.61
N ILE A 313 -36.47 0.91 7.98
CA ILE A 313 -36.54 1.41 9.36
C ILE A 313 -37.01 2.88 9.38
N ASN A 314 -37.89 3.22 10.31
CA ASN A 314 -38.30 4.61 10.53
C ASN A 314 -37.11 5.44 11.05
N LEU A 315 -36.95 6.66 10.55
CA LEU A 315 -35.92 7.60 10.98
C LEU A 315 -36.06 7.93 12.48
N SER A 316 -37.30 8.14 12.94
CA SER A 316 -37.64 8.39 14.35
C SER A 316 -37.21 7.28 15.29
N ARG A 317 -37.41 6.02 14.86
CA ARG A 317 -36.99 4.85 15.63
C ARG A 317 -35.47 4.79 15.70
N MET A 318 -34.79 4.94 14.57
CA MET A 318 -33.32 4.95 14.55
C MET A 318 -32.77 6.06 15.46
N ALA A 319 -33.33 7.26 15.41
CA ALA A 319 -32.96 8.37 16.29
C ALA A 319 -33.13 8.03 17.78
N THR A 320 -34.24 7.37 18.13
CA THR A 320 -34.52 6.93 19.51
C THR A 320 -33.53 5.87 20.00
N GLU A 321 -33.18 4.88 19.17
CA GLU A 321 -32.21 3.82 19.52
C GLU A 321 -30.80 4.37 19.78
N PHE A 322 -30.38 5.37 19.00
CA PHE A 322 -29.09 6.06 19.18
C PHE A 322 -29.13 7.20 20.22
N GLY A 323 -30.31 7.60 20.68
CA GLY A 323 -30.49 8.70 21.63
C GLY A 323 -30.18 10.09 21.06
N VAL A 324 -30.40 10.31 19.78
CA VAL A 324 -30.11 11.56 19.05
C VAL A 324 -31.35 12.11 18.34
N THR A 325 -31.24 13.31 17.76
CA THR A 325 -32.34 13.90 16.99
C THR A 325 -32.47 13.27 15.60
N GLU A 326 -33.67 13.29 15.03
CA GLU A 326 -33.93 12.80 13.68
C GLU A 326 -33.10 13.55 12.63
N GLU A 327 -33.00 14.87 12.77
CA GLU A 327 -32.18 15.72 11.89
C GLU A 327 -30.71 15.32 11.88
N TYR A 328 -30.18 14.93 13.05
CA TYR A 328 -28.79 14.51 13.18
C TYR A 328 -28.52 13.20 12.43
N ILE A 329 -29.39 12.19 12.59
CA ILE A 329 -29.28 10.92 11.86
C ILE A 329 -29.45 11.14 10.36
N GLU A 330 -30.40 11.98 9.94
CA GLU A 330 -30.59 12.30 8.53
C GLU A 330 -29.31 12.84 7.90
N GLN A 331 -28.68 13.83 8.54
CA GLN A 331 -27.45 14.45 8.04
C GLN A 331 -26.26 13.48 7.99
N GLU A 332 -26.05 12.69 9.05
CA GLU A 332 -24.94 11.73 9.10
C GLU A 332 -25.12 10.60 8.08
N VAL A 333 -26.31 9.99 8.02
CA VAL A 333 -26.59 8.89 7.09
C VAL A 333 -26.52 9.40 5.65
N ALA A 334 -27.05 10.60 5.36
CA ALA A 334 -26.93 11.22 4.04
C ALA A 334 -25.46 11.43 3.63
N HIS A 335 -24.61 11.89 4.56
CA HIS A 335 -23.18 12.05 4.30
C HIS A 335 -22.49 10.70 3.97
N PHE A 336 -22.84 9.63 4.68
CA PHE A 336 -22.30 8.29 4.41
C PHE A 336 -22.79 7.68 3.10
N ILE A 337 -24.04 7.93 2.72
CA ILE A 337 -24.59 7.53 1.41
C ILE A 337 -23.88 8.28 0.29
N ALA A 338 -23.71 9.60 0.42
CA ALA A 338 -23.03 10.42 -0.59
C ALA A 338 -21.57 9.99 -0.80
N ASN A 339 -20.88 9.59 0.26
CA ASN A 339 -19.53 9.01 0.19
C ASN A 339 -19.51 7.56 -0.35
N GLY A 340 -20.66 6.94 -0.56
CA GLY A 340 -20.79 5.56 -1.04
C GLY A 340 -20.32 4.50 -0.03
N LYS A 341 -20.27 4.84 1.27
CA LYS A 341 -19.89 3.90 2.34
C LYS A 341 -21.06 3.11 2.88
N LEU A 342 -22.28 3.61 2.71
CA LEU A 342 -23.49 3.02 3.27
C LEU A 342 -24.54 2.86 2.17
N HIS A 343 -25.00 1.63 1.95
CA HIS A 343 -25.86 1.25 0.83
C HIS A 343 -27.35 1.29 1.23
N CYS A 344 -27.85 2.48 1.53
CA CYS A 344 -29.27 2.70 1.78
C CYS A 344 -29.77 3.95 1.05
N LYS A 345 -31.10 4.11 0.99
CA LYS A 345 -31.78 5.31 0.51
C LYS A 345 -32.63 5.87 1.63
N ILE A 346 -32.61 7.19 1.78
CA ILE A 346 -33.48 7.90 2.70
C ILE A 346 -34.68 8.40 1.89
N ASP A 347 -35.88 8.01 2.31
CA ASP A 347 -37.13 8.62 1.88
C ASP A 347 -37.58 9.61 2.96
N LYS A 348 -37.35 10.90 2.70
CA LYS A 348 -37.66 11.98 3.63
C LYS A 348 -39.16 12.20 3.80
N VAL A 349 -39.96 11.96 2.76
CA VAL A 349 -41.41 12.19 2.81
C VAL A 349 -42.06 11.11 3.68
N ALA A 350 -41.61 9.86 3.53
CA ALA A 350 -42.09 8.74 4.34
C ALA A 350 -41.40 8.66 5.73
N GLY A 351 -40.32 9.41 5.97
CA GLY A 351 -39.53 9.32 7.20
C GLY A 351 -38.84 7.96 7.36
N MET A 352 -38.46 7.33 6.24
CA MET A 352 -38.03 5.93 6.17
C MET A 352 -36.66 5.76 5.53
N ILE A 353 -35.86 4.88 6.10
CA ILE A 353 -34.59 4.44 5.53
C ILE A 353 -34.79 3.05 4.92
N VAL A 354 -34.58 2.94 3.61
CA VAL A 354 -34.69 1.70 2.85
C VAL A 354 -33.28 1.18 2.57
N THR A 355 -32.95 0.00 3.07
CA THR A 355 -31.66 -0.62 2.79
C THR A 355 -31.69 -1.24 1.41
N ILE A 356 -30.71 -0.89 0.58
CA ILE A 356 -30.52 -1.52 -0.74
C ILE A 356 -29.70 -2.80 -0.52
N SER A 357 -30.18 -3.68 0.37
CA SER A 357 -29.68 -5.05 0.38
C SER A 357 -30.21 -5.65 -0.92
N ALA A 358 -29.33 -5.99 -1.87
CA ALA A 358 -29.71 -6.56 -3.14
C ALA A 358 -30.74 -7.66 -2.93
N ALA A 359 -31.94 -7.46 -3.48
CA ALA A 359 -32.99 -8.46 -3.53
C ALA A 359 -32.44 -9.67 -4.29
N GLY A 360 -31.97 -10.69 -3.56
CA GLY A 360 -31.36 -11.88 -4.15
C GLY A 360 -30.56 -12.78 -3.19
N CYS A 361 -30.09 -12.27 -2.05
CA CYS A 361 -29.42 -13.13 -1.06
C CYS A 361 -30.44 -13.74 -0.09
N ASN A 362 -30.81 -15.00 -0.33
CA ASN A 362 -31.47 -15.85 0.66
C ASN A 362 -30.55 -15.97 1.88
N ARG A 363 -30.86 -15.21 2.95
CA ARG A 363 -30.08 -15.06 4.20
C ARG A 363 -29.93 -16.35 5.03
N GLY A 364 -30.18 -17.53 4.45
CA GLY A 364 -30.09 -18.82 5.12
C GLY A 364 -29.06 -19.80 4.56
N GLN A 365 -28.56 -19.64 3.32
CA GLN A 365 -27.71 -20.66 2.68
C GLN A 365 -26.65 -20.14 1.69
N ALA A 366 -26.56 -18.83 1.42
CA ALA A 366 -25.56 -18.31 0.49
C ALA A 366 -24.40 -17.63 1.26
N PRO A 367 -23.13 -17.93 0.93
CA PRO A 367 -21.99 -17.23 1.51
C PRO A 367 -22.03 -15.76 1.08
N ASP A 368 -21.64 -14.85 1.97
CA ASP A 368 -21.63 -13.37 1.82
C ASP A 368 -21.03 -12.84 0.48
N VAL A 369 -20.31 -13.68 -0.26
CA VAL A 369 -19.64 -13.41 -1.54
C VAL A 369 -20.59 -12.98 -2.67
N SER A 370 -21.87 -13.40 -2.67
CA SER A 370 -22.80 -13.05 -3.75
C SER A 370 -23.37 -11.63 -3.65
N CYS A 371 -23.44 -11.07 -2.44
CA CYS A 371 -23.91 -9.70 -2.19
C CYS A 371 -22.81 -8.65 -2.50
N ASP A 372 -21.57 -9.10 -2.57
CA ASP A 372 -20.39 -8.27 -2.79
C ASP A 372 -20.07 -7.97 -4.26
N ARG A 373 -20.67 -8.64 -5.27
CA ARG A 373 -20.23 -8.46 -6.68
C ARG A 373 -20.34 -7.02 -7.20
N GLY A 374 -21.41 -6.30 -6.88
CA GLY A 374 -21.57 -4.90 -7.30
C GLY A 374 -20.59 -3.96 -6.60
N LEU A 375 -20.28 -4.24 -5.33
CA LEU A 375 -19.39 -3.47 -4.47
C LEU A 375 -17.92 -3.75 -4.83
N ILE A 376 -17.58 -5.01 -5.07
CA ILE A 376 -16.32 -5.48 -5.65
C ILE A 376 -16.11 -4.83 -7.01
N TYR A 377 -17.10 -4.86 -7.90
CA TYR A 377 -17.00 -4.25 -9.23
C TYR A 377 -16.73 -2.74 -9.15
N GLN A 378 -17.47 -2.00 -8.32
CA GLN A 378 -17.21 -0.58 -8.10
C GLN A 378 -15.82 -0.32 -7.48
N ASN A 379 -15.37 -1.14 -6.54
CA ASN A 379 -14.04 -1.00 -5.94
C ASN A 379 -12.92 -1.34 -6.94
N ILE A 380 -13.12 -2.33 -7.81
CA ILE A 380 -12.21 -2.66 -8.90
C ILE A 380 -12.13 -1.49 -9.88
N ILE A 381 -13.26 -0.92 -10.30
CA ILE A 381 -13.28 0.26 -11.16
C ILE A 381 -12.54 1.42 -10.50
N LYS A 382 -12.88 1.79 -9.26
CA LYS A 382 -12.24 2.90 -8.55
C LYS A 382 -10.73 2.72 -8.40
N ARG A 383 -10.25 1.49 -8.15
CA ARG A 383 -8.81 1.17 -8.12
C ARG A 383 -8.18 1.25 -9.51
N GLY A 384 -8.89 0.79 -10.54
CA GLY A 384 -8.50 0.93 -11.95
C GLY A 384 -8.34 2.39 -12.37
N ASP A 385 -9.34 3.22 -12.08
CA ASP A 385 -9.36 4.65 -12.39
C ASP A 385 -8.20 5.39 -11.68
N PHE A 386 -7.86 5.01 -10.45
CA PHE A 386 -6.72 5.59 -9.74
C PHE A 386 -5.38 5.29 -10.45
N ASN A 387 -5.21 4.06 -10.91
CA ASN A 387 -4.04 3.67 -11.72
C ASN A 387 -4.04 4.40 -13.07
N GLU A 388 -5.21 4.60 -13.68
CA GLU A 388 -5.36 5.36 -14.93
C GLU A 388 -5.02 6.85 -14.76
N ILE A 389 -5.41 7.47 -13.64
CA ILE A 389 -5.03 8.87 -13.30
C ILE A 389 -3.51 8.98 -13.13
N MET A 390 -2.86 7.97 -12.55
CA MET A 390 -1.42 7.92 -12.39
C MET A 390 -0.69 7.75 -13.74
N ALA A 391 -1.21 6.88 -14.61
CA ALA A 391 -0.75 6.75 -16.00
C ALA A 391 -0.96 8.05 -16.80
N LYS A 392 -2.11 8.74 -16.63
CA LYS A 392 -2.38 10.06 -17.23
C LYS A 392 -1.35 11.11 -16.80
N ARG A 393 -0.93 11.14 -15.53
CA ARG A 393 0.12 12.05 -15.04
C ARG A 393 1.49 11.78 -15.66
N ILE A 394 1.81 10.53 -15.99
CA ILE A 394 3.05 10.16 -16.68
C ILE A 394 2.98 10.55 -18.15
N LEU A 395 1.83 10.32 -18.80
CA LEU A 395 1.58 10.72 -20.19
C LEU A 395 1.54 12.26 -20.36
N THR A 396 1.12 13.03 -19.35
CA THR A 396 1.09 14.52 -19.42
C THR A 396 2.46 15.20 -19.51
N LYS A 397 3.57 14.47 -19.32
CA LYS A 397 4.92 14.96 -19.63
C LYS A 397 5.17 15.11 -21.13
N TYR A 398 4.31 14.48 -21.95
CA TYR A 398 4.33 14.57 -23.40
C TYR A 398 3.17 15.47 -23.85
N PRO A 399 3.39 16.44 -24.74
CA PRO A 399 2.39 17.44 -25.07
C PRO A 399 1.18 16.81 -25.76
N ARG A 400 0.06 16.71 -25.02
CA ARG A 400 -1.27 16.61 -25.61
C ARG A 400 -1.61 17.96 -26.21
N SER A 401 -1.85 17.99 -27.51
CA SER A 401 -2.43 19.16 -28.16
C SER A 401 -3.47 18.67 -29.13
N ILE A 402 -4.70 19.09 -28.90
CA ILE A 402 -5.69 19.26 -29.95
C ILE A 402 -5.10 20.31 -30.89
N TYR A 403 -4.85 19.96 -32.15
CA TYR A 403 -4.53 20.92 -33.19
C TYR A 403 -5.46 20.66 -34.37
N LYS A 404 -6.54 21.45 -34.47
CA LYS A 404 -7.32 21.58 -35.70
C LYS A 404 -6.73 22.75 -36.47
N GLY A 405 -5.78 22.46 -37.36
CA GLY A 405 -5.13 23.47 -38.19
C GLY A 405 -4.35 22.86 -39.36
N THR A 406 -4.43 23.51 -40.52
CA THR A 406 -3.85 23.09 -41.82
C THR A 406 -2.36 23.42 -41.97
N LYS A 407 -1.57 23.35 -40.90
CA LYS A 407 -0.10 23.48 -40.98
C LYS A 407 0.53 22.08 -41.07
N GLU A 408 1.64 21.95 -41.77
CA GLU A 408 2.44 20.72 -41.81
C GLU A 408 2.75 20.28 -40.37
N ILE A 409 2.27 19.08 -40.01
CA ILE A 409 2.45 18.51 -38.68
C ILE A 409 3.73 17.69 -38.70
N LYS A 410 4.77 18.19 -38.00
CA LYS A 410 6.03 17.46 -37.86
C LYS A 410 5.83 16.23 -36.96
N GLN A 411 6.12 15.04 -37.48
CA GLN A 411 6.06 13.82 -36.67
C GLN A 411 7.19 13.79 -35.63
N PRO A 412 6.93 13.30 -34.40
CA PRO A 412 7.95 13.21 -33.36
C PRO A 412 8.91 12.03 -33.56
N PHE A 413 8.49 11.02 -34.33
CA PHE A 413 9.27 9.83 -34.64
C PHE A 413 9.67 9.85 -36.12
N ASN A 414 10.84 9.29 -36.43
CA ASN A 414 11.29 9.06 -37.79
C ASN A 414 10.59 7.84 -38.39
N TYR A 415 10.37 6.80 -37.57
CA TYR A 415 9.75 5.54 -37.98
C TYR A 415 8.64 5.09 -37.04
N LEU A 416 7.61 4.48 -37.62
CA LEU A 416 6.57 3.74 -36.92
C LEU A 416 6.78 2.24 -37.15
N LEU A 417 7.03 1.49 -36.08
CA LEU A 417 7.24 0.05 -36.11
C LEU A 417 5.92 -0.66 -35.82
N VAL A 418 5.20 -1.04 -36.88
CA VAL A 418 3.85 -1.61 -36.80
C VAL A 418 3.95 -3.12 -36.60
N LEU A 419 3.38 -3.64 -35.51
CA LEU A 419 3.47 -5.06 -35.13
C LEU A 419 2.12 -5.63 -34.69
N ASP A 420 1.94 -6.93 -34.92
CA ASP A 420 0.76 -7.70 -34.51
C ASP A 420 1.15 -9.17 -34.31
N PHE A 421 0.98 -9.74 -33.10
CA PHE A 421 1.40 -11.12 -32.85
C PHE A 421 0.26 -12.10 -33.04
N GLU A 422 0.53 -13.21 -33.72
CA GLU A 422 -0.33 -14.39 -33.65
C GLU A 422 0.23 -15.41 -32.67
N CYS A 423 -0.68 -16.02 -31.91
CA CYS A 423 -0.33 -16.88 -30.79
C CYS A 423 -1.14 -18.18 -30.79
N THR A 424 -0.62 -19.20 -30.10
CA THR A 424 -1.35 -20.43 -29.85
C THR A 424 -2.70 -20.12 -29.21
N CYS A 425 -3.77 -20.78 -29.64
CA CYS A 425 -5.10 -20.56 -29.09
C CYS A 425 -5.98 -21.81 -29.18
N LYS A 426 -7.07 -21.84 -28.40
CA LYS A 426 -8.05 -22.92 -28.37
C LYS A 426 -9.47 -22.34 -28.33
N LYS A 427 -10.43 -23.04 -28.92
CA LYS A 427 -11.83 -22.61 -28.97
C LYS A 427 -12.46 -22.70 -27.58
N TYR A 428 -13.05 -21.61 -27.10
CA TYR A 428 -13.79 -21.49 -25.82
C TYR A 428 -12.98 -21.67 -24.53
N GLU A 429 -11.66 -21.84 -24.62
CA GLU A 429 -10.78 -22.02 -23.47
C GLU A 429 -9.52 -21.18 -23.65
N LYS A 430 -8.98 -20.67 -22.54
CA LYS A 430 -7.67 -20.02 -22.54
C LYS A 430 -6.59 -21.08 -22.50
N ILE A 431 -5.67 -21.06 -23.45
CA ILE A 431 -4.47 -21.89 -23.41
C ILE A 431 -3.44 -21.26 -22.45
N ASP A 432 -2.79 -22.08 -21.64
CA ASP A 432 -1.81 -21.63 -20.65
C ASP A 432 -0.66 -22.66 -20.53
N PRO A 433 0.60 -22.29 -20.86
CA PRO A 433 1.00 -20.97 -21.36
C PRO A 433 0.53 -20.70 -22.80
N GLN A 434 0.24 -19.45 -23.12
CA GLN A 434 0.07 -19.01 -24.50
C GLN A 434 1.43 -18.66 -25.10
N GLU A 435 1.66 -19.01 -26.38
CA GLU A 435 2.95 -18.85 -27.05
C GLU A 435 2.82 -18.08 -28.37
N ILE A 436 3.77 -17.18 -28.65
CA ILE A 436 3.83 -16.45 -29.93
C ILE A 436 4.29 -17.42 -31.04
N ILE A 437 3.58 -17.43 -32.17
CA ILE A 437 3.84 -18.31 -33.32
C ILE A 437 4.05 -17.56 -34.65
N GLU A 438 3.70 -16.27 -34.72
CA GLU A 438 4.03 -15.39 -35.84
C GLU A 438 4.49 -14.03 -35.30
N PHE A 439 5.59 -13.50 -35.85
CA PHE A 439 6.18 -12.23 -35.46
C PHE A 439 6.42 -11.34 -36.70
N PRO A 440 5.41 -10.58 -37.13
CA PRO A 440 5.53 -9.56 -38.16
C PRO A 440 5.76 -8.16 -37.54
N CYS A 441 6.64 -7.39 -38.17
CA CYS A 441 6.86 -5.99 -37.88
C CYS A 441 7.24 -5.23 -39.16
N ALA A 442 6.51 -4.16 -39.48
CA ALA A 442 6.82 -3.29 -40.61
C ALA A 442 7.31 -1.92 -40.12
N ALA A 443 8.44 -1.45 -40.66
CA ALA A 443 8.95 -0.11 -40.42
C ALA A 443 8.40 0.87 -41.47
N VAL A 444 7.53 1.77 -41.03
CA VAL A 444 6.95 2.82 -41.88
C VAL A 444 7.69 4.13 -41.65
N SER A 445 8.21 4.73 -42.72
CA SER A 445 8.86 6.04 -42.67
C SER A 445 7.83 7.14 -42.48
N THR A 446 8.03 8.03 -41.52
CA THR A 446 7.12 9.17 -41.31
C THR A 446 7.35 10.32 -42.29
N THR A 447 8.38 10.22 -43.13
CA THR A 447 8.69 11.20 -44.18
C THR A 447 8.05 10.81 -45.52
N SER A 448 8.27 9.58 -46.00
CA SER A 448 7.66 9.06 -47.24
C SER A 448 6.29 8.41 -47.03
N TRP A 449 5.97 7.98 -45.80
CA TRP A 449 4.81 7.14 -45.47
C TRP A 449 4.79 5.78 -46.16
N GLU A 450 5.94 5.35 -46.69
CA GLU A 450 6.14 4.04 -47.30
C GLU A 450 6.76 3.08 -46.29
N VAL A 451 6.58 1.78 -46.53
CA VAL A 451 7.24 0.72 -45.76
C VAL A 451 8.68 0.62 -46.25
N GLU A 452 9.65 0.87 -45.38
CA GLU A 452 11.07 0.77 -45.72
C GLU A 452 11.59 -0.65 -45.55
N ASN A 453 11.25 -1.30 -44.43
CA ASN A 453 11.71 -2.66 -44.12
C ASN A 453 10.61 -3.45 -43.43
N VAL A 454 10.65 -4.77 -43.62
CA VAL A 454 9.74 -5.72 -42.98
C VAL A 454 10.56 -6.82 -42.32
N PHE A 455 10.22 -7.13 -41.08
CA PHE A 455 10.64 -8.32 -40.38
C PHE A 455 9.43 -9.26 -40.26
N HIS A 456 9.57 -10.51 -40.67
CA HIS A 456 8.51 -11.51 -40.54
C HIS A 456 9.11 -12.87 -40.32
N GLU A 457 8.81 -13.47 -39.17
CA GLU A 457 9.28 -14.79 -38.80
C GLU A 457 8.14 -15.60 -38.18
N TYR A 458 8.12 -16.90 -38.49
CA TYR A 458 7.30 -17.87 -37.76
C TYR A 458 8.12 -18.44 -36.60
N ILE A 459 7.44 -18.81 -35.52
CA ILE A 459 8.10 -19.30 -34.31
C ILE A 459 7.55 -20.68 -33.98
N LYS A 460 8.47 -21.60 -33.63
CA LYS A 460 8.09 -22.91 -33.13
C LYS A 460 7.69 -22.82 -31.65
N PRO A 461 6.44 -23.15 -31.28
CA PRO A 461 6.04 -23.21 -29.87
C PRO A 461 6.68 -24.41 -29.17
N LYS A 462 7.11 -24.22 -27.92
CA LYS A 462 7.83 -25.19 -27.09
C LYS A 462 6.90 -25.97 -26.17
N TYR A 463 5.89 -25.31 -25.60
CA TYR A 463 4.93 -25.92 -24.67
C TYR A 463 3.75 -26.56 -25.40
N HIS A 464 3.28 -25.93 -26.48
CA HIS A 464 2.20 -26.42 -27.33
C HIS A 464 2.67 -26.56 -28.78
N PRO A 465 3.61 -27.50 -29.07
CA PRO A 465 4.21 -27.68 -30.39
C PRO A 465 3.19 -28.07 -31.48
N GLN A 466 2.04 -28.63 -31.11
CA GLN A 466 0.97 -29.00 -32.04
C GLN A 466 -0.15 -27.95 -31.97
N LEU A 467 -0.37 -27.24 -33.07
CA LEU A 467 -1.40 -26.22 -33.19
C LEU A 467 -2.79 -26.86 -33.15
N THR A 468 -3.72 -26.19 -32.45
CA THR A 468 -5.11 -26.67 -32.44
C THR A 468 -5.79 -26.41 -33.78
N PRO A 469 -6.80 -27.21 -34.18
CA PRO A 469 -7.54 -26.95 -35.42
C PRO A 469 -8.16 -25.55 -35.47
N PHE A 470 -8.59 -25.03 -34.32
CA PHE A 470 -9.12 -23.67 -34.21
C PHE A 470 -8.04 -22.61 -34.46
N CYS A 471 -6.82 -22.82 -33.96
CA CYS A 471 -5.70 -21.92 -34.20
C CYS A 471 -5.38 -21.81 -35.69
N THR A 472 -5.28 -22.95 -36.39
CA THR A 472 -5.05 -22.97 -37.84
C THR A 472 -6.22 -22.38 -38.63
N GLU A 473 -7.48 -22.63 -38.23
CA GLU A 473 -8.66 -22.03 -38.86
C GLU A 473 -8.66 -20.50 -38.71
N LEU A 474 -8.38 -20.00 -37.50
CA LEU A 474 -8.36 -18.59 -37.17
C LEU A 474 -7.22 -17.89 -37.89
N THR A 475 -5.98 -18.30 -37.65
CA THR A 475 -4.80 -17.56 -38.13
C THR A 475 -4.37 -17.91 -39.55
N GLY A 476 -4.74 -19.11 -40.02
CA GLY A 476 -4.26 -19.64 -41.30
C GLY A 476 -2.87 -20.28 -41.22
N ILE A 477 -2.23 -20.30 -40.05
CA ILE A 477 -0.93 -20.93 -39.84
C ILE A 477 -1.12 -22.45 -39.73
N ILE A 478 -0.61 -23.18 -40.72
CA ILE A 478 -0.57 -24.64 -40.73
C ILE A 478 0.65 -25.16 -39.97
N GLN A 479 0.54 -26.38 -39.46
CA GLN A 479 1.58 -27.02 -38.63
C GLN A 479 2.97 -27.00 -39.28
N ASP A 480 3.05 -27.28 -40.58
CA ASP A 480 4.31 -27.32 -41.34
C ASP A 480 5.05 -25.98 -41.36
N LEU A 481 4.34 -24.85 -41.19
CA LEU A 481 4.95 -23.51 -41.18
C LEU A 481 5.74 -23.23 -39.89
N VAL A 482 5.39 -23.88 -38.77
CA VAL A 482 6.02 -23.67 -37.46
C VAL A 482 6.96 -24.81 -37.07
N ASP A 483 6.77 -26.02 -37.59
CA ASP A 483 7.50 -27.21 -37.16
C ASP A 483 9.03 -27.12 -37.32
N ASN A 484 9.49 -26.42 -38.35
CA ASN A 484 10.91 -26.28 -38.70
C ASN A 484 11.47 -24.89 -38.40
N GLN A 485 10.77 -24.08 -37.61
CA GLN A 485 11.18 -22.72 -37.28
C GLN A 485 12.02 -22.66 -36.01
N PRO A 486 12.79 -21.57 -35.82
CA PRO A 486 13.48 -21.30 -34.56
C PRO A 486 12.49 -21.08 -33.40
N TYR A 487 12.98 -21.26 -32.17
CA TYR A 487 12.21 -20.94 -30.96
C TYR A 487 12.22 -19.43 -30.69
N PHE A 488 11.26 -18.97 -29.87
CA PHE A 488 11.09 -17.54 -29.55
C PHE A 488 12.39 -16.80 -29.14
N PRO A 489 13.27 -17.33 -28.27
CA PRO A 489 14.47 -16.60 -27.86
C PRO A 489 15.41 -16.25 -29.03
N GLU A 490 15.51 -17.15 -30.01
CA GLU A 490 16.35 -16.95 -31.19
C GLU A 490 15.73 -15.90 -32.13
N VAL A 491 14.43 -16.02 -32.41
CA VAL A 491 13.69 -15.06 -33.25
C VAL A 491 13.69 -13.67 -32.62
N PHE A 492 13.47 -13.57 -31.31
CA PHE A 492 13.48 -12.30 -30.60
C PHE A 492 14.87 -11.66 -30.56
N GLY A 493 15.94 -12.46 -30.44
CA GLY A 493 17.31 -12.00 -30.57
C GLY A 493 17.60 -11.44 -31.97
N THR A 494 17.19 -12.16 -33.02
CA THR A 494 17.30 -11.70 -34.42
C THR A 494 16.50 -10.42 -34.65
N PHE A 495 15.30 -10.30 -34.09
CA PHE A 495 14.51 -9.09 -34.16
C PHE A 495 15.20 -7.90 -33.47
N CYS A 496 15.77 -8.10 -32.28
CA CYS A 496 16.52 -7.06 -31.60
C CYS A 496 17.74 -6.61 -32.43
N ASN A 497 18.47 -7.55 -33.05
CA ASN A 497 19.57 -7.22 -33.95
C ASN A 497 19.07 -6.44 -35.17
N TRP A 498 17.96 -6.85 -35.78
CA TRP A 498 17.34 -6.12 -36.89
C TRP A 498 17.00 -4.67 -36.51
N LEU A 499 16.51 -4.42 -35.29
CA LEU A 499 16.27 -3.06 -34.79
C LEU A 499 17.56 -2.23 -34.66
N GLU A 500 18.65 -2.87 -34.22
CA GLU A 500 19.95 -2.22 -34.06
C GLU A 500 20.64 -1.93 -35.40
N GLU A 501 20.61 -2.89 -36.33
CA GLU A 501 21.19 -2.79 -37.68
C GLU A 501 20.59 -1.62 -38.46
N HIS A 502 19.28 -1.45 -38.38
CA HIS A 502 18.55 -0.36 -39.03
C HIS A 502 18.51 0.92 -38.19
N LYS A 503 19.10 0.90 -36.98
CA LYS A 503 19.27 2.08 -36.11
C LYS A 503 17.98 2.81 -35.78
N TYR A 504 16.87 2.09 -35.56
CA TYR A 504 15.57 2.71 -35.30
C TYR A 504 15.52 3.51 -33.98
N PHE A 505 16.36 3.16 -33.00
CA PHE A 505 16.42 3.84 -31.69
C PHE A 505 17.82 4.45 -31.39
N LYS A 506 18.69 4.59 -32.41
CA LYS A 506 20.07 5.10 -32.29
C LYS A 506 20.31 6.22 -33.31
N ASP A 507 21.44 6.93 -33.20
CA ASP A 507 21.89 7.97 -34.14
C ASP A 507 20.91 9.13 -34.39
N GLY A 508 20.10 9.49 -33.38
CA GLY A 508 19.14 10.60 -33.48
C GLY A 508 17.82 10.23 -34.18
N ASN A 509 17.64 8.96 -34.57
CA ASN A 509 16.34 8.43 -34.93
C ASN A 509 15.55 8.08 -33.66
N ASP A 510 14.34 8.60 -33.56
CA ASP A 510 13.37 8.19 -32.55
C ASP A 510 12.26 7.40 -33.24
N SER A 511 11.98 6.19 -32.77
CA SER A 511 10.95 5.31 -33.34
C SER A 511 9.94 4.93 -32.28
N ALA A 512 8.74 4.53 -32.70
CA ALA A 512 7.72 4.05 -31.78
C ALA A 512 7.03 2.80 -32.33
N PHE A 513 6.78 1.84 -31.45
CA PHE A 513 5.97 0.68 -31.77
C PHE A 513 4.49 1.07 -31.88
N VAL A 514 3.79 0.48 -32.85
CA VAL A 514 2.37 0.67 -33.10
C VAL A 514 1.68 -0.68 -33.12
N THR A 515 0.58 -0.81 -32.38
CA THR A 515 -0.23 -2.02 -32.30
C THR A 515 -1.71 -1.70 -32.49
N CYS A 516 -2.51 -2.67 -32.94
CA CYS A 516 -3.96 -2.51 -33.07
C CYS A 516 -4.64 -2.38 -31.69
N GLY A 517 -4.08 -2.99 -30.65
CA GLY A 517 -4.57 -2.90 -29.28
C GLY A 517 -3.45 -3.03 -28.27
N ASP A 518 -3.80 -3.08 -26.99
CA ASP A 518 -2.79 -3.17 -25.94
C ASP A 518 -2.26 -4.60 -25.75
N TRP A 519 -2.95 -5.60 -26.29
CA TRP A 519 -2.74 -7.00 -25.91
C TRP A 519 -1.32 -7.49 -26.18
N ASP A 520 -0.76 -7.18 -27.36
CA ASP A 520 0.55 -7.62 -27.82
C ASP A 520 1.67 -7.20 -26.88
N LEU A 521 1.81 -5.90 -26.62
CA LEU A 521 2.92 -5.36 -25.83
C LEU A 521 2.62 -5.28 -24.33
N LYS A 522 1.35 -5.22 -23.92
CA LYS A 522 0.99 -5.15 -22.49
C LYS A 522 0.97 -6.51 -21.81
N PHE A 523 0.59 -7.57 -22.53
CA PHE A 523 0.36 -8.88 -21.95
C PHE A 523 1.17 -9.97 -22.65
N MET A 524 1.09 -10.06 -23.98
CA MET A 524 1.63 -11.23 -24.70
C MET A 524 3.15 -11.27 -24.68
N LEU A 525 3.83 -10.20 -25.13
CA LEU A 525 5.29 -10.13 -25.15
C LEU A 525 5.92 -10.24 -23.74
N PRO A 526 5.44 -9.51 -22.70
CA PRO A 526 5.94 -9.69 -21.34
C PRO A 526 5.78 -11.13 -20.83
N SER A 527 4.62 -11.76 -21.08
CA SER A 527 4.37 -13.15 -20.68
C SER A 527 5.32 -14.12 -21.39
N GLN A 528 5.57 -13.94 -22.69
CA GLN A 528 6.50 -14.77 -23.44
C GLN A 528 7.95 -14.58 -22.96
N CYS A 529 8.37 -13.35 -22.67
CA CYS A 529 9.68 -13.06 -22.10
C CYS A 529 9.86 -13.67 -20.71
N GLU A 530 8.83 -13.64 -19.85
CA GLU A 530 8.85 -14.27 -18.53
C GLU A 530 8.98 -15.80 -18.63
N LEU A 531 8.23 -16.43 -19.56
CA LEU A 531 8.31 -17.88 -19.80
C LEU A 531 9.72 -18.34 -20.21
N GLU A 532 10.43 -17.53 -21.00
CA GLU A 532 11.78 -17.84 -21.48
C GLU A 532 12.90 -17.20 -20.64
N ASN A 533 12.57 -16.55 -19.51
CA ASN A 533 13.52 -15.81 -18.65
C ASN A 533 14.36 -14.74 -19.38
N ILE A 534 13.75 -14.02 -20.32
CA ILE A 534 14.37 -12.93 -21.08
C ILE A 534 13.97 -11.59 -20.46
N SER A 535 14.94 -10.69 -20.28
CA SER A 535 14.64 -9.32 -19.82
C SER A 535 13.99 -8.50 -20.93
N LEU A 536 12.80 -7.94 -20.68
CA LEU A 536 12.06 -7.14 -21.66
C LEU A 536 12.78 -5.80 -21.93
N PRO A 537 13.23 -5.51 -23.18
CA PRO A 537 13.93 -4.26 -23.48
C PRO A 537 13.05 -3.02 -23.28
N LYS A 538 13.65 -1.91 -22.80
CA LYS A 538 12.93 -0.67 -22.44
C LYS A 538 12.12 -0.06 -23.58
N GLN A 539 12.53 -0.29 -24.83
CA GLN A 539 11.85 0.20 -26.03
C GLN A 539 10.45 -0.39 -26.25
N PHE A 540 10.13 -1.56 -25.68
CA PHE A 540 8.79 -2.15 -25.73
C PHE A 540 7.86 -1.68 -24.61
N MET A 541 8.38 -0.93 -23.63
CA MET A 541 7.60 -0.48 -22.46
C MET A 541 6.64 0.67 -22.78
N LYS A 542 6.69 1.23 -23.99
CA LYS A 542 5.88 2.35 -24.47
C LYS A 542 5.50 2.11 -25.92
N TRP A 543 4.24 2.36 -26.27
CA TRP A 543 3.75 2.15 -27.63
C TRP A 543 2.58 3.06 -27.98
N ILE A 544 2.22 3.04 -29.25
CA ILE A 544 1.07 3.73 -29.83
C ILE A 544 -0.02 2.68 -30.09
N ASN A 545 -1.10 2.76 -29.33
CA ASN A 545 -2.33 2.05 -29.64
C ASN A 545 -3.04 2.78 -30.79
N LEU A 546 -3.15 2.11 -31.94
CA LEU A 546 -3.68 2.67 -33.18
C LEU A 546 -5.15 3.10 -33.03
N LYS A 547 -5.96 2.39 -32.23
CA LYS A 547 -7.38 2.73 -31.99
C LYS A 547 -7.54 4.09 -31.30
N GLY A 548 -6.61 4.42 -30.40
CA GLY A 548 -6.56 5.74 -29.77
C GLY A 548 -6.28 6.84 -30.79
N SER A 549 -5.22 6.66 -31.60
CA SER A 549 -4.86 7.61 -32.65
C SER A 549 -5.97 7.77 -33.71
N PHE A 550 -6.67 6.69 -34.02
CA PHE A 550 -7.82 6.69 -34.92
C PHE A 550 -8.99 7.49 -34.32
N CYS A 551 -9.33 7.24 -33.06
CA CYS A 551 -10.41 7.96 -32.37
C CYS A 551 -10.13 9.46 -32.30
N ASP A 552 -8.88 9.85 -32.01
CA ASP A 552 -8.48 11.25 -31.95
C ASP A 552 -8.61 11.95 -33.32
N ALA A 553 -8.47 11.21 -34.42
CA ALA A 553 -8.52 11.75 -35.78
C ALA A 553 -9.94 11.82 -36.38
N VAL A 554 -10.80 10.86 -35.99
CA VAL A 554 -12.08 10.59 -36.66
C VAL A 554 -13.29 10.78 -35.72
N ASP A 555 -13.05 11.03 -34.43
CA ASP A 555 -14.08 11.13 -33.38
C ASP A 555 -14.95 9.84 -33.25
N HIS A 556 -14.41 8.68 -33.66
CA HIS A 556 -15.04 7.36 -33.54
C HIS A 556 -14.07 6.36 -32.92
N TYR A 557 -14.46 5.68 -31.84
CA TYR A 557 -13.63 4.65 -31.22
C TYR A 557 -13.90 3.28 -31.85
N PRO A 558 -12.93 2.70 -32.58
CA PRO A 558 -13.16 1.49 -33.35
C PRO A 558 -13.15 0.23 -32.49
N ARG A 559 -14.02 -0.72 -32.80
CA ARG A 559 -14.10 -2.00 -32.08
C ARG A 559 -12.92 -2.93 -32.42
N ASN A 560 -12.64 -3.09 -33.71
CA ASN A 560 -11.60 -3.96 -34.24
C ASN A 560 -10.96 -3.34 -35.51
N LEU A 561 -9.95 -4.02 -36.07
CA LEU A 561 -9.27 -3.59 -37.29
C LEU A 561 -10.25 -3.39 -38.46
N THR A 562 -11.22 -4.30 -38.59
CA THR A 562 -12.24 -4.26 -39.65
C THR A 562 -13.13 -3.01 -39.56
N ASP A 563 -13.49 -2.57 -38.35
CA ASP A 563 -14.28 -1.35 -38.11
C ASP A 563 -13.52 -0.10 -38.59
N MET A 564 -12.19 -0.06 -38.40
CA MET A 564 -11.33 1.03 -38.91
C MET A 564 -11.28 1.04 -40.45
N LEU A 565 -11.08 -0.12 -41.08
CA LEU A 565 -11.06 -0.25 -42.54
C LEU A 565 -12.40 0.16 -43.16
N LEU A 566 -13.52 -0.30 -42.58
CA LEU A 566 -14.87 0.04 -43.05
C LEU A 566 -15.14 1.55 -42.95
N HIS A 567 -14.77 2.17 -41.84
CA HIS A 567 -14.97 3.60 -41.64
C HIS A 567 -14.13 4.45 -42.61
N LEU A 568 -12.89 4.01 -42.90
CA LEU A 568 -12.04 4.66 -43.90
C LEU A 568 -12.33 4.22 -45.34
N LYS A 569 -13.28 3.31 -45.55
CA LYS A 569 -13.63 2.73 -46.86
C LYS A 569 -12.41 2.15 -47.58
N LEU A 570 -11.53 1.47 -46.83
CA LEU A 570 -10.36 0.78 -47.36
C LEU A 570 -10.70 -0.71 -47.59
N PRO A 571 -10.17 -1.33 -48.65
CA PRO A 571 -10.32 -2.77 -48.85
C PRO A 571 -9.51 -3.53 -47.80
N LEU A 572 -10.03 -4.67 -47.34
CA LEU A 572 -9.26 -5.62 -46.54
C LEU A 572 -8.25 -6.34 -47.45
N ILE A 573 -6.97 -6.29 -47.10
CA ILE A 573 -5.91 -7.06 -47.76
C ILE A 573 -5.64 -8.32 -46.96
N GLY A 574 -5.48 -9.45 -47.65
CA GLY A 574 -5.14 -10.73 -47.03
C GLY A 574 -6.24 -11.31 -46.15
N LYS A 575 -5.83 -12.08 -45.14
CA LYS A 575 -6.73 -12.77 -44.20
C LYS A 575 -6.61 -12.10 -42.82
N LEU A 576 -7.75 -11.81 -42.18
CA LEU A 576 -7.77 -11.37 -40.79
C LEU A 576 -7.19 -12.47 -39.88
N HIS A 577 -6.46 -12.07 -38.84
CA HIS A 577 -5.70 -12.95 -37.94
C HIS A 577 -4.49 -13.64 -38.58
N SER A 578 -4.04 -13.16 -39.74
CA SER A 578 -2.68 -13.39 -40.19
C SER A 578 -1.88 -12.15 -39.81
N GLY A 579 -0.86 -12.31 -38.95
CA GLY A 579 -0.18 -11.16 -38.36
C GLY A 579 0.41 -10.25 -39.44
N MET A 580 1.00 -10.81 -40.50
CA MET A 580 1.52 -10.00 -41.61
C MET A 580 0.42 -9.25 -42.37
N SER A 581 -0.72 -9.90 -42.64
CA SER A 581 -1.87 -9.25 -43.30
C SER A 581 -2.45 -8.12 -42.42
N ASP A 582 -2.51 -8.34 -41.11
CA ASP A 582 -3.03 -7.35 -40.16
C ASP A 582 -2.07 -6.16 -40.00
N VAL A 583 -0.76 -6.38 -40.04
CA VAL A 583 0.26 -5.31 -40.15
C VAL A 583 0.07 -4.51 -41.43
N GLU A 584 -0.10 -5.14 -42.60
CA GLU A 584 -0.33 -4.43 -43.87
C GLU A 584 -1.62 -3.57 -43.83
N ASN A 585 -2.69 -4.09 -43.25
CA ASN A 585 -3.93 -3.35 -43.06
C ASN A 585 -3.77 -2.17 -42.07
N MET A 586 -2.99 -2.34 -41.00
CA MET A 586 -2.65 -1.25 -40.09
C MET A 586 -1.81 -0.16 -40.77
N VAL A 587 -0.85 -0.54 -41.61
CA VAL A 587 -0.06 0.41 -42.41
C VAL A 587 -0.97 1.23 -43.34
N GLN A 588 -1.91 0.59 -44.04
CA GLN A 588 -2.89 1.30 -44.87
C GLN A 588 -3.74 2.29 -44.07
N ILE A 589 -4.15 1.92 -42.85
CA ILE A 589 -4.89 2.82 -41.96
C ILE A 589 -4.02 4.01 -41.56
N ILE A 590 -2.75 3.78 -41.19
CA ILE A 590 -1.81 4.85 -40.83
C ILE A 590 -1.62 5.83 -42.00
N GLN A 591 -1.40 5.33 -43.21
CA GLN A 591 -1.30 6.14 -44.43
C GLN A 591 -2.59 6.93 -44.72
N ALA A 592 -3.75 6.32 -44.53
CA ALA A 592 -5.05 6.97 -44.73
C ALA A 592 -5.33 8.05 -43.67
N LEU A 593 -4.99 7.78 -42.40
CA LEU A 593 -5.08 8.76 -41.31
C LEU A 593 -4.18 9.96 -41.58
N GLN A 594 -2.94 9.73 -42.03
CA GLN A 594 -2.05 10.81 -42.39
C GLN A 594 -2.58 11.61 -43.59
N SER A 595 -2.91 10.95 -44.70
CA SER A 595 -3.31 11.63 -45.94
C SER A 595 -4.63 12.41 -45.82
N ARG A 596 -5.60 11.90 -45.04
CA ARG A 596 -6.94 12.50 -44.93
C ARG A 596 -7.11 13.42 -43.73
N HIS A 597 -6.38 13.17 -42.64
CA HIS A 597 -6.56 13.87 -41.37
C HIS A 597 -5.27 14.51 -40.82
N ASN A 598 -4.12 14.30 -41.46
CA ASN A 598 -2.81 14.86 -41.08
C ASN A 598 -2.48 14.61 -39.59
N VAL A 599 -2.60 13.37 -39.14
CA VAL A 599 -2.54 12.99 -37.72
C VAL A 599 -1.10 13.00 -37.19
N GLN A 600 -0.87 13.60 -36.02
CA GLN A 600 0.40 13.42 -35.30
C GLN A 600 0.37 12.15 -34.45
N PHE A 601 1.21 11.16 -34.76
CA PHE A 601 1.29 9.93 -33.95
C PHE A 601 2.07 10.18 -32.66
N LYS A 602 1.49 9.79 -31.52
CA LYS A 602 2.07 9.98 -30.18
C LYS A 602 1.89 8.73 -29.34
N ILE A 603 2.87 8.46 -28.46
CA ILE A 603 2.77 7.41 -27.44
C ILE A 603 1.56 7.72 -26.54
N ASN A 604 0.63 6.79 -26.48
CA ASN A 604 -0.59 6.88 -25.68
C ASN A 604 -0.67 5.81 -24.58
N ASN A 605 0.18 4.77 -24.64
CA ASN A 605 0.15 3.65 -23.70
C ASN A 605 1.56 3.31 -23.15
N VAL A 606 1.62 2.81 -21.90
CA VAL A 606 2.85 2.53 -21.14
C VAL A 606 2.67 1.29 -20.25
N HIS A 607 3.72 0.49 -20.10
CA HIS A 607 3.76 -0.70 -19.23
C HIS A 607 3.77 -0.37 -17.72
N HIS A 608 3.26 -1.27 -16.89
CA HIS A 608 3.10 -1.06 -15.44
C HIS A 608 4.40 -0.84 -14.67
N ASP A 609 5.50 -1.52 -15.04
CA ASP A 609 6.77 -1.38 -14.33
C ASP A 609 7.42 -0.01 -14.56
N ALA A 610 7.24 0.56 -15.76
CA ALA A 610 7.63 1.95 -16.02
C ALA A 610 6.81 2.96 -15.19
N LEU A 611 5.57 2.63 -14.83
CA LEU A 611 4.77 3.43 -13.89
C LEU A 611 5.33 3.32 -12.46
N ARG A 612 5.76 2.13 -12.02
CA ARG A 612 6.32 1.89 -10.67
C ARG A 612 7.65 2.61 -10.45
N GLU A 613 8.59 2.53 -11.40
CA GLU A 613 9.88 3.24 -11.32
C GLU A 613 9.68 4.75 -11.15
N TYR A 614 8.67 5.34 -11.80
CA TYR A 614 8.35 6.76 -11.64
C TYR A 614 7.87 7.12 -10.22
N VAL A 615 7.13 6.22 -9.57
CA VAL A 615 6.61 6.43 -8.21
C VAL A 615 7.72 6.30 -7.17
N MET A 616 8.66 5.38 -7.37
CA MET A 616 9.77 5.17 -6.43
C MET A 616 10.85 6.27 -6.52
N ASN A 617 10.96 6.94 -7.68
CA ASN A 617 11.92 8.02 -7.92
C ASN A 617 11.39 9.44 -7.61
N LYS A 618 10.19 9.56 -7.04
CA LYS A 618 9.59 10.81 -6.54
C LYS A 618 9.30 10.69 -5.06
#